data_AF-A0A9D1IN67-F1
#
_entry.id   AF-A0A9D1IN67-F1
#
_cell.length_a   1.000
_cell.length_b   1.000
_cell.length_c   1.000
_cell.angle_alpha   90.00
_cell.angle_beta   90.00
_cell.angle_gamma   90.00
#
_symmetry.space_group_name_H-M   'P 1'
#
loop_
_entity.id
_entity.type
_entity.pdbx_description
1 polymer ?
#
loop_
_entity_poly.entity_id
_entity_poly.type
_entity_poly.pdbx_seq_one_letter_code
_entity_poly.pdbx_strand_id
1 'polypeptide(L)'
;KESIAILHSSLSDGQRYDEFRRIIKGEVRVVIGARSAIFAPLKDIGVIIIDEEHSESYKQENNPRYNTLDIATRRSFYHKCPVILGSATPTIESYARAKKGYYDYIELSKRVNEKPLPKVTIVDMKSEIKKGNSMFSSLLLDKIKDRLEKKEQVMLLLNRRGYSNYLTCQNCGYTFKCPNCDITLTYHKSSGMLRCHYCGYAQNKTDVCPSCGDDAIRQIGVGTERLEENILGVFKDAKVLRMDADTTSKKGAHHKIINEFNSGAYDILVGTQMIAKGLNFPNVTLVGVINADSSLNIPNFRSSERTFSLIDQVTGRAGRVNKEGEAIVQTFNPDHYSIVCASNHDYKTFFAKEMFIRKKLNYPPYCFITLIKISSKDFNYGIGEAKKISEFLKRSLSVATTILGPSIANILRINNNYNFQVILKYKKDDKLYKALNELLKIYEGNSKIKVEFDFNPINL
;
A
#
# COMPACT_ATOMS: atom_id res chain seq x y z
N LYS A 1 -19.88 -1.81 -25.72
CA LYS A 1 -18.66 -1.00 -25.44
C LYS A 1 -18.92 0.50 -25.62
N GLU A 2 -19.76 0.91 -26.57
CA GLU A 2 -20.06 2.32 -26.86
C GLU A 2 -20.70 3.12 -25.70
N SER A 3 -21.38 2.44 -24.76
CA SER A 3 -22.03 3.06 -23.60
C SER A 3 -21.15 3.17 -22.34
N ILE A 4 -19.86 2.82 -22.43
CA ILE A 4 -18.92 2.82 -21.30
C ILE A 4 -17.80 3.82 -21.59
N ALA A 5 -17.48 4.65 -20.59
CA ALA A 5 -16.29 5.48 -20.57
C ALA A 5 -15.27 4.93 -19.58
N ILE A 6 -13.99 4.99 -19.96
CA ILE A 6 -12.87 4.53 -19.11
C ILE A 6 -12.02 5.73 -18.73
N LEU A 7 -11.75 5.94 -17.45
CA LEU A 7 -10.93 7.04 -16.93
C LEU A 7 -9.79 6.49 -16.06
N HIS A 8 -8.59 6.37 -16.64
CA HIS A 8 -7.39 5.94 -15.90
C HIS A 8 -6.14 6.69 -16.37
N SER A 9 -5.07 6.62 -15.57
CA SER A 9 -3.83 7.38 -15.77
C SER A 9 -3.04 7.05 -17.04
N SER A 10 -3.30 5.92 -17.71
CA SER A 10 -2.60 5.55 -18.95
C SER A 10 -3.26 6.09 -20.24
N LEU A 11 -4.34 6.86 -20.12
CA LEU A 11 -4.90 7.61 -21.25
C LEU A 11 -4.04 8.86 -21.52
N SER A 12 -3.86 9.20 -22.80
CA SER A 12 -3.32 10.51 -23.14
C SER A 12 -4.33 11.62 -22.82
N ASP A 13 -3.87 12.87 -22.75
CA ASP A 13 -4.74 14.00 -22.48
C ASP A 13 -5.87 14.15 -23.54
N GLY A 14 -5.56 13.87 -24.81
CA GLY A 14 -6.55 13.82 -25.88
C GLY A 14 -7.62 12.73 -25.65
N GLN A 15 -7.20 11.50 -25.35
CA GLN A 15 -8.14 10.40 -25.05
C GLN A 15 -9.01 10.73 -23.84
N ARG A 16 -8.41 11.32 -22.80
CA ARG A 16 -9.15 11.72 -21.59
C ARG A 16 -10.15 12.82 -21.89
N TYR A 17 -9.80 13.78 -22.75
CA TYR A 17 -10.70 14.83 -23.22
C TYR A 17 -11.89 14.25 -24.00
N ASP A 18 -11.64 13.29 -24.90
CA ASP A 18 -12.69 12.62 -25.67
C ASP A 18 -13.67 11.87 -24.76
N GLU A 19 -13.16 11.07 -23.82
CA GLU A 19 -13.99 10.37 -22.83
C GLU A 19 -14.81 11.36 -21.99
N PHE A 20 -14.21 12.49 -21.58
CA PHE A 20 -14.90 13.52 -20.82
C PHE A 20 -16.02 14.19 -21.62
N ARG A 21 -15.80 14.45 -22.92
CA ARG A 21 -16.81 14.99 -23.84
C ARG A 21 -17.97 14.01 -24.01
N ARG A 22 -17.69 12.72 -24.19
CA ARG A 22 -18.71 11.66 -24.28
C ARG A 22 -19.59 11.62 -23.02
N ILE A 23 -18.99 11.74 -21.84
CA ILE A 23 -19.73 11.80 -20.56
C ILE A 23 -20.64 13.03 -20.50
N ILE A 24 -20.12 14.22 -20.82
CA ILE A 24 -20.91 15.47 -20.78
C ILE A 24 -22.10 15.43 -21.73
N LYS A 25 -21.89 14.88 -22.94
CA LYS A 25 -22.94 14.76 -23.96
C LYS A 25 -23.98 13.69 -23.63
N GLY A 26 -23.78 12.88 -22.58
CA GLY A 26 -24.69 11.80 -22.20
C GLY A 26 -24.59 10.58 -23.13
N GLU A 27 -23.50 10.45 -23.88
CA GLU A 27 -23.27 9.32 -24.81
C GLU A 27 -22.90 8.02 -24.08
N VAL A 28 -22.54 8.11 -22.80
CA VAL A 28 -22.17 6.98 -21.95
C VAL A 28 -23.07 6.88 -20.72
N ARG A 29 -23.33 5.64 -20.31
CA ARG A 29 -24.16 5.31 -19.13
C ARG A 29 -23.32 4.83 -17.94
N VAL A 30 -22.12 4.33 -18.20
CA VAL A 30 -21.23 3.78 -17.17
C VAL A 30 -19.86 4.42 -17.30
N VAL A 31 -19.30 4.87 -16.18
CA VAL A 31 -17.92 5.35 -16.11
C VAL A 31 -17.14 4.42 -15.19
N ILE A 32 -16.05 3.86 -15.71
CA ILE A 32 -15.14 2.98 -14.97
C ILE A 32 -13.80 3.68 -14.87
N GLY A 33 -13.19 3.72 -13.70
CA GLY A 33 -11.87 4.31 -13.58
C GLY A 33 -11.25 4.18 -12.21
N ALA A 34 -10.06 4.74 -12.08
CA ALA A 34 -9.36 4.83 -10.80
C ALA A 34 -9.99 5.93 -9.92
N ARG A 35 -9.32 6.27 -8.81
CA ARG A 35 -9.72 7.31 -7.86
C ARG A 35 -10.28 8.60 -8.49
N SER A 36 -9.64 9.14 -9.53
CA SER A 36 -10.05 10.42 -10.15
C SER A 36 -11.37 10.36 -10.93
N ALA A 37 -11.84 9.16 -11.29
CA ALA A 37 -13.11 8.98 -12.00
C ALA A 37 -14.31 9.38 -11.14
N ILE A 38 -14.14 9.50 -9.81
CA ILE A 38 -15.18 10.00 -8.90
C ILE A 38 -15.61 11.44 -9.21
N PHE A 39 -14.86 12.17 -10.04
CA PHE A 39 -15.22 13.52 -10.51
C PHE A 39 -15.83 13.54 -11.92
N ALA A 40 -16.13 12.38 -12.50
CA ALA A 40 -16.77 12.32 -13.81
C ALA A 40 -18.09 13.13 -13.83
N PRO A 41 -18.33 13.95 -14.88
CA PRO A 41 -19.43 14.92 -14.92
C PRO A 41 -20.76 14.27 -15.31
N LEU A 42 -21.11 13.14 -14.68
CA LEU A 42 -22.41 12.51 -14.79
C LEU A 42 -23.47 13.39 -14.11
N LYS A 43 -24.56 13.68 -14.83
CA LYS A 43 -25.66 14.53 -14.34
C LYS A 43 -26.60 13.78 -13.40
N ASP A 44 -26.89 12.52 -13.71
CA ASP A 44 -27.86 11.70 -12.98
C ASP A 44 -27.21 10.35 -12.63
N ILE A 45 -26.54 10.29 -11.48
CA ILE A 45 -25.86 9.07 -11.03
C ILE A 45 -26.87 8.20 -10.29
N GLY A 46 -27.20 7.04 -10.85
CA GLY A 46 -28.08 6.06 -10.19
C GLY A 46 -27.40 5.18 -9.14
N VAL A 47 -26.07 4.99 -9.21
CA VAL A 47 -25.29 4.23 -8.22
C VAL A 47 -23.80 4.57 -8.33
N ILE A 48 -23.08 4.55 -7.20
CA ILE A 48 -21.62 4.62 -7.15
C ILE A 48 -21.09 3.31 -6.56
N ILE A 49 -20.18 2.63 -7.26
CA ILE A 49 -19.59 1.36 -6.80
C ILE A 49 -18.09 1.57 -6.61
N ILE A 50 -17.60 1.30 -5.40
CA ILE A 50 -16.18 1.31 -5.06
C ILE A 50 -15.78 -0.13 -4.74
N ASP A 51 -15.08 -0.76 -5.67
CA ASP A 51 -14.52 -2.10 -5.48
C ASP A 51 -13.18 -2.03 -4.74
N GLU A 52 -12.83 -3.09 -4.02
CA GLU A 52 -11.65 -3.18 -3.16
C GLU A 52 -11.54 -1.95 -2.23
N GLU A 53 -12.63 -1.57 -1.54
CA GLU A 53 -12.75 -0.34 -0.74
C GLU A 53 -11.58 -0.08 0.21
N HIS A 54 -10.97 -1.15 0.74
CA HIS A 54 -9.81 -1.09 1.62
C HIS A 54 -8.53 -0.58 0.95
N SER A 55 -8.54 -0.36 -0.36
CA SER A 55 -7.37 0.13 -1.09
C SER A 55 -7.00 1.55 -0.72
N GLU A 56 -5.77 1.71 -0.22
CA GLU A 56 -5.20 3.02 0.11
C GLU A 56 -5.05 3.95 -1.10
N SER A 57 -5.10 3.39 -2.32
CA SER A 57 -5.13 4.18 -3.56
C SER A 57 -6.34 5.10 -3.66
N TYR A 58 -7.37 4.93 -2.84
CA TYR A 58 -8.50 5.85 -2.76
C TYR A 58 -8.21 7.14 -2.00
N LYS A 59 -7.08 7.25 -1.29
CA LYS A 59 -6.62 8.50 -0.65
C LYS A 59 -5.55 9.19 -1.49
N GLN A 60 -5.84 10.40 -1.94
CA GLN A 60 -4.88 11.25 -2.65
C GLN A 60 -3.84 11.81 -1.68
N GLU A 61 -2.55 11.58 -1.96
CA GLU A 61 -1.44 12.08 -1.14
C GLU A 61 -1.02 13.51 -1.49
N ASN A 62 -1.20 13.92 -2.75
CA ASN A 62 -0.88 15.27 -3.24
C ASN A 62 -2.08 16.22 -3.10
N ASN A 63 -1.83 17.53 -3.03
CA ASN A 63 -2.90 18.51 -3.00
C ASN A 63 -3.69 18.54 -4.34
N PRO A 64 -5.02 18.68 -4.30
CA PRO A 64 -5.88 18.63 -3.12
C PRO A 64 -5.95 17.19 -2.54
N ARG A 65 -5.72 17.02 -1.24
CA ARG A 65 -5.80 15.71 -0.57
C ARG A 65 -7.26 15.37 -0.25
N TYR A 66 -7.80 14.36 -0.91
CA TYR A 66 -9.15 13.85 -0.67
C TYR A 66 -9.15 12.33 -0.52
N ASN A 67 -10.18 11.81 0.15
CA ASN A 67 -10.53 10.39 0.11
C ASN A 67 -11.71 10.18 -0.85
N THR A 68 -11.56 9.23 -1.77
CA THR A 68 -12.59 8.90 -2.77
C THR A 68 -13.92 8.53 -2.12
N LEU A 69 -13.89 7.83 -0.98
CA LEU A 69 -15.09 7.42 -0.26
C LEU A 69 -15.87 8.63 0.28
N ASP A 70 -15.16 9.64 0.79
CA ASP A 70 -15.79 10.87 1.30
C ASP A 70 -16.47 11.64 0.14
N ILE A 71 -15.81 11.71 -1.02
CA ILE A 71 -16.37 12.33 -2.22
C ILE A 71 -17.57 11.53 -2.74
N ALA A 72 -17.47 10.19 -2.79
CA ALA A 72 -18.55 9.32 -3.21
C ALA A 72 -19.79 9.48 -2.31
N THR A 73 -19.58 9.52 -1.00
CA THR A 73 -20.64 9.78 -0.02
C THR A 73 -21.30 11.14 -0.27
N ARG A 74 -20.49 12.20 -0.49
CA ARG A 74 -21.03 13.54 -0.78
C ARG A 74 -21.83 13.59 -2.09
N ARG A 75 -21.34 12.92 -3.14
CA ARG A 75 -22.02 12.81 -4.43
C ARG A 75 -23.30 11.99 -4.32
N SER A 76 -23.30 10.92 -3.54
CA SER A 76 -24.48 10.10 -3.24
C SER A 76 -25.60 10.93 -2.63
N PHE A 77 -25.31 11.80 -1.66
CA PHE A 77 -26.32 12.71 -1.11
C PHE A 77 -26.84 13.71 -2.16
N TYR A 78 -25.97 14.24 -3.02
CA TYR A 78 -26.35 15.20 -4.05
C TYR A 78 -27.23 14.57 -5.14
N HIS A 79 -26.85 13.39 -5.64
CA HIS A 79 -27.59 12.66 -6.68
C HIS A 79 -28.69 11.74 -6.12
N LYS A 80 -28.82 11.64 -4.80
CA LYS A 80 -29.76 10.75 -4.10
C LYS A 80 -29.64 9.29 -4.53
N CYS A 81 -28.41 8.77 -4.57
CA CYS A 81 -28.13 7.41 -5.03
C CYS A 81 -27.30 6.62 -4.01
N PRO A 82 -27.37 5.27 -4.02
CA PRO A 82 -26.57 4.44 -3.12
C PRO A 82 -25.08 4.46 -3.47
N VAL A 83 -24.24 4.29 -2.44
CA VAL A 83 -22.82 3.93 -2.58
C VAL A 83 -22.65 2.49 -2.15
N ILE A 84 -22.08 1.66 -3.02
CA ILE A 84 -21.73 0.27 -2.73
C ILE A 84 -20.23 0.19 -2.49
N LEU A 85 -19.84 -0.26 -1.30
CA LEU A 85 -18.45 -0.49 -0.91
C LEU A 85 -18.18 -2.00 -0.95
N GLY A 86 -17.52 -2.47 -2.01
CA GLY A 86 -17.13 -3.86 -2.18
C GLY A 86 -15.77 -4.14 -1.53
N SER A 87 -15.69 -5.15 -0.66
CA SER A 87 -14.40 -5.59 -0.11
C SER A 87 -14.50 -6.99 0.47
N ALA A 88 -13.49 -7.83 0.20
CA ALA A 88 -13.28 -9.08 0.94
C ALA A 88 -12.72 -8.84 2.35
N THR A 89 -11.92 -7.79 2.51
CA THR A 89 -11.30 -7.37 3.77
C THR A 89 -11.60 -5.89 4.00
N PRO A 90 -12.83 -5.52 4.41
CA PRO A 90 -13.22 -4.10 4.54
C PRO A 90 -12.27 -3.36 5.50
N THR A 91 -12.14 -2.04 5.33
CA THR A 91 -11.40 -1.26 6.35
C THR A 91 -12.04 -1.43 7.72
N ILE A 92 -11.23 -1.35 8.78
CA ILE A 92 -11.74 -1.37 10.16
C ILE A 92 -12.81 -0.28 10.34
N GLU A 93 -12.61 0.89 9.74
CA GLU A 93 -13.56 1.99 9.79
C GLU A 93 -14.90 1.64 9.12
N SER A 94 -14.89 1.09 7.91
CA SER A 94 -16.12 0.76 7.18
C SER A 94 -16.88 -0.40 7.84
N TYR A 95 -16.18 -1.44 8.30
CA TYR A 95 -16.83 -2.53 9.02
C TYR A 95 -17.38 -2.09 10.38
N ALA A 96 -16.69 -1.19 11.10
CA ALA A 96 -17.21 -0.62 12.35
C ALA A 96 -18.47 0.22 12.13
N ARG A 97 -18.53 1.02 11.05
CA ARG A 97 -19.74 1.77 10.67
C ARG A 97 -20.90 0.84 10.34
N ALA A 98 -20.64 -0.22 9.59
CA ALA A 98 -21.63 -1.25 9.26
C ALA A 98 -22.17 -1.95 10.52
N LYS A 99 -21.28 -2.36 11.45
CA LYS A 99 -21.67 -2.95 12.74
C LYS A 99 -22.46 -2.02 13.65
N LYS A 100 -22.34 -0.69 13.46
CA LYS A 100 -23.09 0.33 14.19
C LYS A 100 -24.39 0.74 13.50
N GLY A 101 -24.71 0.19 12.33
CA GLY A 101 -25.91 0.51 11.55
C GLY A 101 -25.81 1.81 10.75
N TYR A 102 -24.62 2.40 10.62
CA TYR A 102 -24.42 3.55 9.74
C TYR A 102 -24.35 3.15 8.26
N TYR A 103 -23.87 1.94 7.98
CA TYR A 103 -23.89 1.30 6.66
C TYR A 103 -24.72 0.02 6.75
N ASP A 104 -25.45 -0.30 5.68
CA ASP A 104 -26.02 -1.64 5.53
C ASP A 104 -24.89 -2.65 5.29
N TYR A 105 -24.95 -3.78 5.99
CA TYR A 105 -23.97 -4.85 5.86
C TYR A 105 -24.56 -6.03 5.09
N ILE A 106 -24.05 -6.26 3.89
CA ILE A 106 -24.46 -7.39 3.04
C ILE A 106 -23.28 -8.37 2.95
N GLU A 107 -23.37 -9.49 3.67
CA GLU A 107 -22.34 -10.54 3.68
C GLU A 107 -22.67 -11.61 2.64
N LEU A 108 -21.76 -11.83 1.69
CA LEU A 108 -21.80 -12.97 0.77
C LEU A 108 -20.98 -14.11 1.37
N SER A 109 -21.63 -15.02 2.12
CA SER A 109 -20.94 -16.06 2.90
C SER A 109 -20.40 -17.23 2.07
N LYS A 110 -20.86 -17.37 0.82
CA LYS A 110 -20.45 -18.44 -0.08
C LYS A 110 -19.66 -17.89 -1.25
N ARG A 111 -18.61 -18.63 -1.65
CA ARG A 111 -17.91 -18.36 -2.91
C ARG A 111 -18.82 -18.69 -4.09
N VAL A 112 -18.63 -17.96 -5.20
CA VAL A 112 -19.38 -18.16 -6.46
C VAL A 112 -19.29 -19.60 -6.98
N ASN A 113 -18.17 -20.29 -6.70
CA ASN A 113 -17.93 -21.68 -7.11
C ASN A 113 -18.13 -22.71 -5.98
N GLU A 114 -18.64 -22.28 -4.81
CA GLU A 114 -18.84 -23.08 -3.59
C GLU A 114 -17.61 -23.89 -3.11
N LYS A 115 -16.39 -23.55 -3.58
CA LYS A 115 -15.18 -24.25 -3.17
C LYS A 115 -14.66 -23.78 -1.81
N PRO A 116 -13.99 -24.65 -1.03
CA PRO A 116 -13.35 -24.22 0.21
C PRO A 116 -12.26 -23.17 -0.05
N LEU A 117 -11.95 -22.40 0.98
CA LEU A 117 -10.75 -21.56 1.02
C LEU A 117 -9.50 -22.47 1.00
N PRO A 118 -8.39 -22.03 0.39
CA PRO A 118 -7.18 -22.84 0.31
C PRO A 118 -6.60 -23.06 1.70
N LYS A 119 -5.99 -24.24 1.91
CA LYS A 119 -5.31 -24.53 3.17
C LYS A 119 -4.06 -23.66 3.30
N VAL A 120 -4.02 -22.81 4.32
CA VAL A 120 -2.87 -21.96 4.61
C VAL A 120 -2.00 -22.62 5.68
N THR A 121 -0.70 -22.75 5.41
CA THR A 121 0.30 -23.25 6.36
C THR A 121 1.26 -22.13 6.72
N ILE A 122 1.37 -21.82 8.01
CA ILE A 122 2.35 -20.85 8.53
C ILE A 122 3.66 -21.59 8.79
N VAL A 123 4.77 -21.03 8.32
CA VAL A 123 6.12 -21.56 8.54
C VAL A 123 6.96 -20.55 9.32
N ASP A 124 7.49 -20.99 10.47
CA ASP A 124 8.42 -20.22 11.28
C ASP A 124 9.81 -20.22 10.65
N MET A 125 10.21 -19.07 10.11
CA MET A 125 11.51 -18.89 9.47
C MET A 125 12.68 -18.92 10.44
N LYS A 126 12.46 -18.69 11.75
CA LYS A 126 13.54 -18.86 12.75
C LYS A 126 14.01 -20.30 12.81
N SER A 127 13.08 -21.25 12.69
CA SER A 127 13.37 -22.68 12.69
C SER A 127 14.03 -23.11 11.38
N GLU A 128 13.66 -22.52 10.26
CA GLU A 128 14.26 -22.79 8.95
C GLU A 128 15.70 -22.26 8.85
N ILE A 129 15.98 -21.07 9.40
CA ILE A 129 17.37 -20.54 9.46
C ILE A 129 18.30 -21.47 10.25
N LYS A 130 17.82 -22.06 11.34
CA LYS A 130 18.61 -23.05 12.10
C LYS A 130 18.93 -24.31 11.28
N LYS A 131 18.11 -24.64 10.28
CA LYS A 131 18.35 -25.75 9.34
C LYS A 131 19.26 -25.34 8.16
N GLY A 132 19.72 -24.10 8.10
CA GLY A 132 20.54 -23.56 7.01
C GLY A 132 19.76 -22.93 5.85
N ASN A 133 18.43 -22.92 5.92
CA ASN A 133 17.59 -22.25 4.93
C ASN A 133 17.64 -20.73 5.15
N SER A 134 17.49 -19.93 4.09
CA SER A 134 17.49 -18.47 4.20
C SER A 134 16.18 -17.85 3.74
N MET A 135 15.95 -17.85 2.43
CA MET A 135 14.80 -17.19 1.79
C MET A 135 13.56 -18.07 1.77
N PHE A 136 13.74 -19.36 1.48
CA PHE A 136 12.64 -20.32 1.31
C PHE A 136 12.70 -21.36 2.41
N SER A 137 11.55 -21.73 2.93
CA SER A 137 11.44 -22.92 3.76
C SER A 137 11.56 -24.17 2.90
N SER A 138 12.04 -25.27 3.48
CA SER A 138 12.06 -26.57 2.81
C SER A 138 10.66 -26.94 2.31
N LEU A 139 9.63 -26.71 3.13
CA LEU A 139 8.24 -26.97 2.77
C LEU A 139 7.80 -26.21 1.51
N LEU A 140 8.17 -24.93 1.37
CA LEU A 140 7.81 -24.17 0.18
C LEU A 140 8.51 -24.74 -1.06
N LEU A 141 9.81 -25.03 -0.97
CA LEU A 141 10.55 -25.59 -2.10
C LEU A 141 9.98 -26.94 -2.55
N ASP A 142 9.68 -27.83 -1.61
CA ASP A 142 9.07 -29.13 -1.90
C ASP A 142 7.72 -28.98 -2.62
N LYS A 143 6.90 -28.03 -2.17
CA LYS A 143 5.60 -27.76 -2.75
C LYS A 143 5.69 -27.09 -4.12
N ILE A 144 6.67 -26.22 -4.33
CA ILE A 144 6.96 -25.65 -5.66
C ILE A 144 7.33 -26.79 -6.62
N LYS A 145 8.25 -27.66 -6.22
CA LYS A 145 8.69 -28.81 -7.03
C LYS A 145 7.50 -29.68 -7.47
N ASP A 146 6.65 -30.06 -6.53
CA ASP A 146 5.43 -30.84 -6.82
C ASP A 146 4.50 -30.17 -7.84
N ARG A 147 4.34 -28.83 -7.78
CA ARG A 147 3.52 -28.10 -8.77
C ARG A 147 4.16 -28.05 -10.14
N LEU A 148 5.48 -27.85 -10.22
CA LEU A 148 6.21 -27.87 -11.49
C LEU A 148 6.10 -29.25 -12.16
N GLU A 149 6.23 -30.34 -11.40
CA GLU A 149 6.07 -31.71 -11.90
C GLU A 149 4.64 -31.97 -12.44
N LYS A 150 3.62 -31.39 -11.79
CA LYS A 150 2.21 -31.47 -12.21
C LYS A 150 1.82 -30.49 -13.33
N LYS A 151 2.76 -29.68 -13.83
CA LYS A 151 2.51 -28.58 -14.79
C LYS A 151 1.45 -27.60 -14.28
N GLU A 152 1.48 -27.32 -12.98
CA GLU A 152 0.66 -26.33 -12.31
C GLU A 152 1.47 -25.06 -12.05
N GLN A 153 0.78 -23.93 -11.88
CA GLN A 153 1.44 -22.65 -11.70
C GLN A 153 1.55 -22.26 -10.23
N VAL A 154 2.63 -21.55 -9.90
CA VAL A 154 2.92 -21.03 -8.57
C VAL A 154 2.89 -19.51 -8.60
N MET A 155 2.37 -18.89 -7.54
CA MET A 155 2.46 -17.45 -7.33
C MET A 155 3.24 -17.14 -6.04
N LEU A 156 4.30 -16.34 -6.14
CA LEU A 156 5.14 -15.94 -5.01
C LEU A 156 5.01 -14.45 -4.76
N LEU A 157 4.42 -14.11 -3.62
CA LEU A 157 4.32 -12.75 -3.12
C LEU A 157 5.51 -12.42 -2.24
N LEU A 158 6.24 -11.40 -2.63
CA LEU A 158 7.21 -10.75 -1.78
C LEU A 158 6.58 -9.56 -1.07
N ASN A 159 6.32 -9.70 0.23
CA ASN A 159 5.86 -8.57 1.03
C ASN A 159 7.05 -7.65 1.32
N ARG A 160 7.19 -6.59 0.52
CA ARG A 160 8.37 -5.70 0.51
C ARG A 160 8.07 -4.23 0.77
N ARG A 161 6.85 -3.89 1.23
CA ARG A 161 6.46 -2.47 1.37
C ARG A 161 7.42 -1.74 2.32
N GLY A 162 8.01 -0.63 1.86
CA GLY A 162 8.86 0.25 2.66
C GLY A 162 10.38 0.04 2.53
N TYR A 163 10.84 -1.05 1.90
CA TYR A 163 12.27 -1.28 1.68
C TYR A 163 12.63 -1.07 0.22
N SER A 164 13.27 0.05 -0.13
CA SER A 164 13.89 0.25 -1.44
C SER A 164 15.06 -0.72 -1.65
N ASN A 165 15.42 -1.04 -2.91
CA ASN A 165 16.71 -1.68 -3.20
C ASN A 165 17.75 -0.64 -2.86
N TYR A 166 18.68 -0.88 -1.96
CA TYR A 166 19.77 0.06 -1.69
C TYR A 166 21.10 -0.67 -1.63
N LEU A 167 22.18 0.07 -1.88
CA LEU A 167 23.53 -0.46 -1.76
C LEU A 167 24.07 -0.14 -0.37
N THR A 168 24.70 -1.13 0.27
CA THR A 168 25.42 -0.97 1.53
C THR A 168 26.78 -1.67 1.47
N CYS A 169 27.78 -1.11 2.14
CA CYS A 169 29.03 -1.82 2.38
C CYS A 169 28.83 -2.86 3.48
N GLN A 170 29.20 -4.13 3.23
CA GLN A 170 29.13 -5.20 4.25
C GLN A 170 30.22 -5.07 5.32
N ASN A 171 31.34 -4.42 5.00
CA ASN A 171 32.44 -4.24 5.94
C ASN A 171 32.14 -3.10 6.94
N CYS A 172 31.84 -1.89 6.45
CA CYS A 172 31.66 -0.72 7.32
C CYS A 172 30.21 -0.22 7.45
N GLY A 173 29.23 -0.83 6.78
CA GLY A 173 27.83 -0.42 6.86
C GLY A 173 27.46 0.87 6.11
N TYR A 174 28.40 1.44 5.34
CA TYR A 174 28.14 2.66 4.55
C TYR A 174 26.96 2.47 3.59
N THR A 175 26.04 3.44 3.57
CA THR A 175 24.90 3.47 2.63
C THR A 175 24.92 4.75 1.81
N PHE A 176 24.50 4.65 0.55
CA PHE A 176 24.43 5.81 -0.34
C PHE A 176 23.21 6.66 -0.01
N LYS A 177 23.42 7.85 0.56
CA LYS A 177 22.35 8.77 0.93
C LYS A 177 22.13 9.87 -0.12
N CYS A 178 20.90 10.33 -0.24
CA CYS A 178 20.57 11.50 -1.05
C CYS A 178 21.07 12.77 -0.36
N PRO A 179 21.88 13.61 -1.04
CA PRO A 179 22.36 14.87 -0.45
C PRO A 179 21.21 15.84 -0.15
N ASN A 180 20.07 15.70 -0.85
CA ASN A 180 18.93 16.61 -0.73
C ASN A 180 17.84 16.10 0.21
N CYS A 181 17.79 14.80 0.52
CA CYS A 181 16.64 14.18 1.19
C CYS A 181 17.00 13.34 2.42
N ASP A 182 18.27 13.26 2.85
CA ASP A 182 18.68 12.48 4.03
C ASP A 182 18.03 11.08 4.15
N ILE A 183 17.83 10.45 2.98
CA ILE A 183 17.31 9.10 2.83
C ILE A 183 18.30 8.30 2.01
N THR A 184 18.24 6.98 2.15
CA THR A 184 19.01 6.07 1.31
C THR A 184 18.50 6.09 -0.14
N LEU A 185 19.41 6.19 -1.10
CA LEU A 185 19.11 6.14 -2.52
C LEU A 185 18.67 4.73 -2.92
N THR A 186 17.73 4.67 -3.86
CA THR A 186 17.25 3.41 -4.43
C THR A 186 18.10 3.01 -5.62
N TYR A 187 18.62 1.78 -5.63
CA TYR A 187 19.37 1.21 -6.73
C TYR A 187 18.45 0.63 -7.81
N HIS A 188 18.59 1.15 -9.03
CA HIS A 188 17.88 0.73 -10.23
C HIS A 188 18.83 -0.09 -11.11
N LYS A 189 18.72 -1.43 -11.06
CA LYS A 189 19.64 -2.36 -11.72
C LYS A 189 19.61 -2.22 -13.25
N SER A 190 18.43 -1.98 -13.83
CA SER A 190 18.23 -1.80 -15.28
C SER A 190 19.02 -0.63 -15.87
N SER A 191 19.22 0.45 -15.10
CA SER A 191 20.01 1.61 -15.51
C SER A 191 21.37 1.70 -14.82
N GLY A 192 21.69 0.81 -13.87
CA GLY A 192 22.90 0.87 -13.05
C GLY A 192 23.01 2.12 -12.15
N MET A 193 21.91 2.82 -11.88
CA MET A 193 21.92 4.11 -11.18
C MET A 193 21.29 4.04 -9.79
N LEU A 194 21.81 4.86 -8.87
CA LEU A 194 21.21 5.17 -7.58
C LEU A 194 20.32 6.41 -7.73
N ARG A 195 19.03 6.32 -7.37
CA ARG A 195 18.05 7.41 -7.54
C ARG A 195 17.27 7.69 -6.27
N CYS A 196 17.03 8.97 -6.01
CA CYS A 196 16.10 9.45 -5.01
C CYS A 196 14.71 9.61 -5.64
N HIS A 197 13.71 8.87 -5.13
CA HIS A 197 12.33 8.99 -5.60
C HIS A 197 11.63 10.28 -5.19
N TYR A 198 12.20 11.03 -4.24
CA TYR A 198 11.58 12.25 -3.71
C TYR A 198 12.03 13.53 -4.43
N CYS A 199 13.32 13.65 -4.76
CA CYS A 199 13.85 14.84 -5.45
C CYS A 199 14.41 14.56 -6.85
N GLY A 200 14.44 13.30 -7.28
CA GLY A 200 14.99 12.91 -8.59
C GLY A 200 16.52 12.90 -8.67
N TYR A 201 17.25 13.21 -7.59
CA TYR A 201 18.71 13.11 -7.56
C TYR A 201 19.15 11.71 -8.00
N ALA A 202 20.12 11.64 -8.91
CA ALA A 202 20.64 10.40 -9.44
C ALA A 202 22.17 10.44 -9.46
N GLN A 203 22.79 9.29 -9.17
CA GLN A 203 24.23 9.10 -9.32
C GLN A 203 24.52 7.66 -9.80
N ASN A 204 25.71 7.46 -10.37
CA ASN A 204 26.17 6.12 -10.69
C ASN A 204 26.59 5.38 -9.41
N LYS A 205 26.52 4.05 -9.42
CA LYS A 205 27.14 3.25 -8.36
C LYS A 205 28.67 3.40 -8.44
N THR A 206 29.33 3.36 -7.29
CA THR A 206 30.77 3.10 -7.20
C THR A 206 30.97 1.62 -6.86
N ASP A 207 32.02 1.00 -7.40
CA ASP A 207 32.35 -0.40 -7.07
C ASP A 207 33.04 -0.50 -5.70
N VAL A 208 33.83 0.51 -5.36
CA VAL A 208 34.51 0.61 -4.07
C VAL A 208 33.73 1.47 -3.09
N CYS A 209 33.72 1.07 -1.82
CA CYS A 209 33.11 1.81 -0.72
C CYS A 209 33.77 3.19 -0.53
N PRO A 210 33.01 4.31 -0.68
CA PRO A 210 33.55 5.65 -0.46
C PRO A 210 34.02 5.91 0.98
N SER A 211 33.57 5.10 1.95
CA SER A 211 33.88 5.30 3.37
C SER A 211 35.05 4.48 3.88
N CYS A 212 35.30 3.27 3.33
CA CYS A 212 36.36 2.38 3.84
C CYS A 212 37.29 1.83 2.75
N GLY A 213 37.07 2.16 1.48
CA GLY A 213 37.93 1.72 0.37
C GLY A 213 37.82 0.25 -0.01
N ASP A 214 36.88 -0.50 0.58
CA ASP A 214 36.70 -1.93 0.35
C ASP A 214 35.71 -2.21 -0.80
N ASP A 215 35.89 -3.32 -1.54
CA ASP A 215 34.99 -3.83 -2.58
C ASP A 215 33.87 -4.72 -1.98
N ALA A 216 33.31 -4.22 -0.88
CA ALA A 216 32.28 -4.89 -0.10
C ALA A 216 30.89 -4.27 -0.30
N ILE A 217 30.69 -3.46 -1.35
CA ILE A 217 29.37 -2.90 -1.67
C ILE A 217 28.47 -4.04 -2.16
N ARG A 218 27.35 -4.26 -1.46
CA ARG A 218 26.34 -5.26 -1.81
C ARG A 218 24.95 -4.64 -1.82
N GLN A 219 24.11 -5.15 -2.69
CA GLN A 219 22.70 -4.78 -2.76
C GLN A 219 21.94 -5.43 -1.61
N ILE A 220 21.27 -4.60 -0.82
CA ILE A 220 20.33 -4.99 0.22
C ILE A 220 18.92 -4.55 -0.17
N GLY A 221 17.95 -5.35 0.25
CA GLY A 221 16.62 -5.35 -0.30
C GLY A 221 16.46 -6.60 -1.15
N VAL A 222 15.72 -7.57 -0.59
CA VAL A 222 15.21 -8.67 -1.39
C VAL A 222 14.23 -8.03 -2.37
N GLY A 223 14.63 -7.90 -3.62
CA GLY A 223 13.73 -7.54 -4.71
C GLY A 223 13.06 -8.77 -5.30
N THR A 224 12.01 -8.55 -6.06
CA THR A 224 11.44 -9.54 -6.98
C THR A 224 12.52 -10.11 -7.92
N GLU A 225 13.53 -9.31 -8.29
CA GLU A 225 14.77 -9.75 -8.97
C GLU A 225 15.53 -10.84 -8.21
N ARG A 226 15.90 -10.55 -6.96
CA ARG A 226 16.64 -11.52 -6.15
C ARG A 226 15.80 -12.76 -5.89
N LEU A 227 14.50 -12.59 -5.69
CA LEU A 227 13.58 -13.71 -5.52
C LEU A 227 13.53 -14.60 -6.78
N GLU A 228 13.47 -14.00 -7.97
CA GLU A 228 13.59 -14.69 -9.26
C GLU A 228 14.95 -15.42 -9.40
N GLU A 229 16.07 -14.74 -9.13
CA GLU A 229 17.42 -15.33 -9.19
C GLU A 229 17.56 -16.53 -8.24
N ASN A 230 17.02 -16.44 -7.03
CA ASN A 230 17.07 -17.54 -6.05
C ASN A 230 16.17 -18.71 -6.47
N ILE A 231 15.00 -18.44 -7.05
CA ILE A 231 14.14 -19.50 -7.63
C ILE A 231 14.84 -20.19 -8.79
N LEU A 232 15.40 -19.45 -9.74
CA LEU A 232 16.10 -20.01 -10.90
C LEU A 232 17.38 -20.76 -10.48
N GLY A 233 18.01 -20.38 -9.37
CA GLY A 233 19.12 -21.12 -8.77
C GLY A 233 18.73 -22.52 -8.28
N VAL A 234 17.50 -22.69 -7.79
CA VAL A 234 16.97 -23.98 -7.29
C VAL A 234 16.27 -24.77 -8.41
N PHE A 235 15.47 -24.09 -9.24
CA PHE A 235 14.67 -24.67 -10.32
C PHE A 235 15.10 -24.10 -11.67
N LYS A 236 16.19 -24.64 -12.22
CA LYS A 236 16.84 -24.12 -13.44
C LYS A 236 15.94 -24.17 -14.69
N ASP A 237 15.03 -25.14 -14.76
CA ASP A 237 14.15 -25.33 -15.91
C ASP A 237 12.81 -24.56 -15.78
N ALA A 238 12.54 -23.93 -14.64
CA ALA A 238 11.29 -23.21 -14.41
C ALA A 238 11.28 -21.87 -15.13
N LYS A 239 10.17 -21.54 -15.79
CA LYS A 239 9.94 -20.23 -16.40
C LYS A 239 9.34 -19.28 -15.38
N VAL A 240 10.13 -18.31 -14.94
CA VAL A 240 9.71 -17.30 -13.97
C VAL A 240 9.30 -16.01 -14.68
N LEU A 241 8.17 -15.44 -14.27
CA LEU A 241 7.69 -14.13 -14.71
C LEU A 241 7.61 -13.18 -13.52
N ARG A 242 7.99 -11.92 -13.73
CA ARG A 242 7.95 -10.87 -12.70
C ARG A 242 6.89 -9.81 -12.94
N MET A 243 6.18 -9.47 -11.87
CA MET A 243 5.18 -8.41 -11.86
C MET A 243 5.40 -7.44 -10.70
N ASP A 244 6.06 -6.32 -11.01
CA ASP A 244 6.35 -5.23 -10.08
C ASP A 244 6.24 -3.87 -10.79
N ALA A 245 6.50 -2.78 -10.06
CA ALA A 245 6.40 -1.42 -10.60
C ALA A 245 7.40 -1.17 -11.74
N ASP A 246 8.55 -1.85 -11.74
CA ASP A 246 9.60 -1.65 -12.74
C ASP A 246 9.21 -2.35 -14.05
N THR A 247 8.70 -3.59 -13.98
CA THR A 247 8.28 -4.36 -15.17
C THR A 247 6.97 -3.86 -15.79
N THR A 248 6.15 -3.12 -15.03
CA THR A 248 4.84 -2.63 -15.49
C THR A 248 4.82 -1.16 -15.93
N SER A 249 5.99 -0.51 -15.99
CA SER A 249 6.13 0.92 -16.32
C SER A 249 5.73 1.31 -17.76
N LYS A 250 5.82 0.38 -18.72
CA LYS A 250 5.45 0.62 -20.13
C LYS A 250 3.94 0.42 -20.37
N LYS A 251 3.35 1.24 -21.25
CA LYS A 251 1.93 1.11 -21.65
C LYS A 251 1.67 -0.30 -22.21
N GLY A 252 0.69 -0.99 -21.62
CA GLY A 252 0.31 -2.35 -22.02
C GLY A 252 1.13 -3.49 -21.39
N ALA A 253 2.25 -3.22 -20.70
CA ALA A 253 3.09 -4.26 -20.11
C ALA A 253 2.33 -5.10 -19.07
N HIS A 254 1.50 -4.46 -18.25
CA HIS A 254 0.65 -5.12 -17.27
C HIS A 254 -0.27 -6.17 -17.91
N HIS A 255 -0.95 -5.82 -19.01
CA HIS A 255 -1.87 -6.73 -19.70
C HIS A 255 -1.13 -7.87 -20.39
N LYS A 256 0.07 -7.60 -20.92
CA LYS A 256 0.92 -8.62 -21.54
C LYS A 256 1.35 -9.68 -20.52
N ILE A 257 1.87 -9.27 -19.36
CA ILE A 257 2.28 -10.17 -18.27
C ILE A 257 1.13 -11.09 -17.84
N ILE A 258 -0.07 -10.53 -17.65
CA ILE A 258 -1.26 -11.30 -17.27
C ILE A 258 -1.60 -12.35 -18.33
N ASN A 259 -1.61 -11.96 -19.61
CA ASN A 259 -1.95 -12.87 -20.70
C ASN A 259 -0.94 -14.01 -20.83
N GLU A 260 0.36 -13.71 -20.74
CA GLU A 260 1.44 -14.71 -20.84
C GLU A 260 1.42 -15.69 -19.67
N PHE A 261 1.15 -15.22 -18.45
CA PHE A 261 0.98 -16.12 -17.32
C PHE A 261 -0.30 -16.95 -17.46
N ASN A 262 -1.43 -16.33 -17.85
CA ASN A 262 -2.69 -17.03 -18.01
C ASN A 262 -2.69 -18.06 -19.16
N SER A 263 -1.84 -17.89 -20.18
CA SER A 263 -1.66 -18.86 -21.25
C SER A 263 -0.83 -20.09 -20.85
N GLY A 264 -0.28 -20.13 -19.63
CA GLY A 264 0.61 -21.19 -19.18
C GLY A 264 2.02 -21.12 -19.79
N ALA A 265 2.43 -19.97 -20.34
CA ALA A 265 3.77 -19.81 -20.90
C ALA A 265 4.87 -19.75 -19.82
N TYR A 266 4.48 -19.47 -18.59
CA TYR A 266 5.33 -19.34 -17.41
C TYR A 266 4.80 -20.20 -16.26
N ASP A 267 5.71 -20.75 -15.46
CA ASP A 267 5.37 -21.66 -14.36
C ASP A 267 5.20 -20.91 -13.03
N ILE A 268 6.00 -19.86 -12.81
CA ILE A 268 6.05 -19.13 -11.54
C ILE A 268 5.87 -17.64 -11.78
N LEU A 269 4.89 -17.03 -11.12
CA LEU A 269 4.72 -15.57 -11.07
C LEU A 269 5.26 -15.02 -9.76
N VAL A 270 6.32 -14.23 -9.84
CA VAL A 270 6.90 -13.50 -8.71
C VAL A 270 6.40 -12.06 -8.73
N GLY A 271 5.87 -11.56 -7.61
CA GLY A 271 5.39 -10.19 -7.56
C GLY A 271 5.31 -9.57 -6.18
N THR A 272 4.95 -8.29 -6.17
CA THR A 272 4.60 -7.55 -4.96
C THR A 272 3.08 -7.47 -4.84
N GLN A 273 2.51 -6.45 -4.19
CA GLN A 273 1.07 -6.35 -3.98
C GLN A 273 0.22 -6.29 -5.27
N MET A 274 0.84 -6.01 -6.41
CA MET A 274 0.13 -5.99 -7.70
C MET A 274 -0.45 -7.36 -8.07
N ILE A 275 0.23 -8.46 -7.71
CA ILE A 275 -0.27 -9.82 -8.00
C ILE A 275 -1.45 -10.23 -7.10
N ALA A 276 -1.70 -9.50 -6.00
CA ALA A 276 -2.80 -9.78 -5.09
C ALA A 276 -4.14 -9.19 -5.57
N LYS A 277 -4.14 -8.17 -6.44
CA LYS A 277 -5.34 -7.40 -6.82
C LYS A 277 -5.94 -7.83 -8.14
N GLY A 278 -7.26 -8.07 -8.20
CA GLY A 278 -8.03 -8.08 -9.45
C GLY A 278 -7.67 -9.14 -10.51
N LEU A 279 -6.77 -10.08 -10.21
CA LEU A 279 -6.33 -11.14 -11.14
C LEU A 279 -6.89 -12.50 -10.74
N ASN A 280 -7.25 -13.30 -11.73
CA ASN A 280 -7.69 -14.68 -11.55
C ASN A 280 -6.88 -15.57 -12.49
N PHE A 281 -6.07 -16.48 -11.92
CA PHE A 281 -5.24 -17.40 -12.69
C PHE A 281 -5.73 -18.83 -12.42
N PRO A 282 -6.34 -19.50 -13.42
CA PRO A 282 -7.04 -20.75 -13.23
C PRO A 282 -6.12 -21.91 -12.86
N ASN A 283 -4.86 -21.86 -13.28
CA ASN A 283 -3.86 -22.91 -13.06
C ASN A 283 -2.98 -22.66 -11.83
N VAL A 284 -3.23 -21.59 -11.05
CA VAL A 284 -2.50 -21.32 -9.81
C VAL A 284 -3.07 -22.17 -8.67
N THR A 285 -2.25 -23.11 -8.19
CA THR A 285 -2.61 -24.05 -7.11
C THR A 285 -1.71 -23.94 -5.89
N LEU A 286 -0.65 -23.14 -5.96
CA LEU A 286 0.22 -22.81 -4.83
C LEU A 286 0.50 -21.31 -4.76
N VAL A 287 0.31 -20.74 -3.57
CA VAL A 287 0.70 -19.36 -3.24
C VAL A 287 1.75 -19.39 -2.13
N GLY A 288 2.92 -18.79 -2.37
CA GLY A 288 3.94 -18.56 -1.35
C GLY A 288 3.97 -17.09 -0.95
N VAL A 289 3.87 -16.79 0.35
CA VAL A 289 4.08 -15.44 0.90
C VAL A 289 5.44 -15.40 1.58
N ILE A 290 6.35 -14.66 0.97
CA ILE A 290 7.71 -14.47 1.44
C ILE A 290 7.77 -13.20 2.30
N ASN A 291 8.36 -13.35 3.48
CA ASN A 291 8.61 -12.26 4.43
C ASN A 291 7.32 -11.52 4.85
N ALA A 292 6.33 -12.29 5.33
CA ALA A 292 5.00 -11.79 5.68
C ALA A 292 5.03 -10.64 6.72
N ASP A 293 6.10 -10.55 7.52
CA ASP A 293 6.27 -9.58 8.61
C ASP A 293 6.66 -8.17 8.17
N SER A 294 7.13 -7.97 6.93
CA SER A 294 7.72 -6.69 6.53
C SER A 294 6.83 -5.48 6.81
N SER A 295 5.52 -5.64 6.62
CA SER A 295 4.54 -4.60 6.91
C SER A 295 4.25 -4.40 8.40
N LEU A 296 4.43 -5.41 9.25
CA LEU A 296 4.23 -5.30 10.71
C LEU A 296 5.27 -4.38 11.36
N ASN A 297 6.49 -4.37 10.83
CA ASN A 297 7.60 -3.57 11.36
C ASN A 297 7.57 -2.09 10.94
N ILE A 298 6.60 -1.70 10.10
CA ILE A 298 6.40 -0.29 9.73
C ILE A 298 5.76 0.41 10.94
N PRO A 299 6.31 1.55 11.42
CA PRO A 299 5.80 2.28 12.57
C PRO A 299 4.51 3.06 12.22
N ASN A 300 3.46 2.33 11.87
CA ASN A 300 2.15 2.86 11.51
C ASN A 300 1.07 2.02 12.23
N PHE A 301 0.06 2.68 12.80
CA PHE A 301 -1.03 2.00 13.49
C PHE A 301 -1.85 1.06 12.58
N ARG A 302 -1.80 1.22 11.26
CA ARG A 302 -2.47 0.36 10.27
C ARG A 302 -1.65 -0.85 9.82
N SER A 303 -0.44 -1.04 10.31
CA SER A 303 0.48 -2.08 9.84
C SER A 303 -0.10 -3.50 9.95
N SER A 304 -0.80 -3.80 11.05
CA SER A 304 -1.47 -5.09 11.25
C SER A 304 -2.69 -5.28 10.32
N GLU A 305 -3.47 -4.23 10.06
CA GLU A 305 -4.57 -4.23 9.07
C GLU A 305 -4.05 -4.52 7.66
N ARG A 306 -2.98 -3.85 7.25
CA ARG A 306 -2.35 -4.07 5.94
C ARG A 306 -1.82 -5.49 5.78
N THR A 307 -1.21 -6.02 6.82
CA THR A 307 -0.65 -7.38 6.82
C THR A 307 -1.77 -8.40 6.67
N PHE A 308 -2.87 -8.21 7.41
CA PHE A 308 -4.04 -9.06 7.30
C PHE A 308 -4.60 -9.06 5.88
N SER A 309 -4.95 -7.88 5.34
CA SER A 309 -5.54 -7.77 3.99
C SER A 309 -4.63 -8.33 2.91
N LEU A 310 -3.32 -8.10 2.99
CA LEU A 310 -2.39 -8.60 1.98
C LEU A 310 -2.32 -10.14 1.98
N ILE A 311 -2.19 -10.76 3.15
CA ILE A 311 -2.11 -12.21 3.29
C ILE A 311 -3.45 -12.83 2.88
N ASP A 312 -4.57 -12.36 3.42
CA ASP A 312 -5.90 -12.90 3.11
C ASP A 312 -6.23 -12.81 1.62
N GLN A 313 -5.94 -11.65 0.99
CA GLN A 313 -6.19 -11.43 -0.43
C GLN A 313 -5.35 -12.35 -1.30
N VAL A 314 -4.06 -12.55 -0.99
CA VAL A 314 -3.17 -13.36 -1.83
C VAL A 314 -3.41 -14.85 -1.63
N THR A 315 -3.61 -15.31 -0.40
CA THR A 315 -3.90 -16.73 -0.13
C THR A 315 -5.23 -17.10 -0.77
N GLY A 316 -6.22 -16.22 -0.76
CA GLY A 316 -7.51 -16.39 -1.45
C GLY A 316 -7.44 -16.46 -3.00
N ARG A 317 -6.26 -16.34 -3.63
CA ARG A 317 -6.09 -16.47 -5.09
C ARG A 317 -5.84 -17.91 -5.54
N ALA A 318 -5.36 -18.80 -4.67
CA ALA A 318 -5.13 -20.20 -5.03
C ALA A 318 -6.44 -20.98 -5.17
N GLY A 319 -6.48 -21.92 -6.14
CA GLY A 319 -7.54 -22.94 -6.22
C GLY A 319 -8.93 -22.43 -6.61
N ARG A 320 -9.01 -21.37 -7.44
CA ARG A 320 -10.30 -20.76 -7.85
C ARG A 320 -11.08 -21.54 -8.91
N VAL A 321 -10.48 -22.54 -9.53
CA VAL A 321 -11.13 -23.34 -10.60
C VAL A 321 -11.26 -24.79 -10.18
N ASN A 322 -10.58 -25.75 -10.80
CA ASN A 322 -10.88 -27.17 -10.61
C ASN A 322 -10.06 -27.86 -9.50
N LYS A 323 -8.91 -27.30 -9.14
CA LYS A 323 -7.94 -27.90 -8.22
C LYS A 323 -7.95 -27.20 -6.86
N GLU A 324 -7.71 -27.96 -5.79
CA GLU A 324 -7.53 -27.38 -4.46
C GLU A 324 -6.24 -26.55 -4.41
N GLY A 325 -6.34 -25.36 -3.81
CA GLY A 325 -5.21 -24.48 -3.62
C GLY A 325 -4.54 -24.70 -2.27
N GLU A 326 -3.22 -24.58 -2.24
CA GLU A 326 -2.44 -24.49 -1.01
C GLU A 326 -1.78 -23.11 -0.92
N ALA A 327 -1.62 -22.61 0.31
CA ALA A 327 -0.84 -21.42 0.55
C ALA A 327 0.16 -21.62 1.68
N ILE A 328 1.36 -21.06 1.54
CA ILE A 328 2.43 -21.13 2.52
C ILE A 328 2.84 -19.72 2.89
N VAL A 329 2.76 -19.39 4.18
CA VAL A 329 3.12 -18.07 4.70
C VAL A 329 4.39 -18.22 5.52
N GLN A 330 5.49 -17.66 5.02
CA GLN A 330 6.78 -17.66 5.71
C GLN A 330 6.93 -16.38 6.55
N THR A 331 7.16 -16.55 7.85
CA THR A 331 7.20 -15.46 8.82
C THR A 331 8.18 -15.73 9.97
N PHE A 332 8.73 -14.67 10.55
CA PHE A 332 9.50 -14.70 11.80
C PHE A 332 8.62 -14.53 13.05
N ASN A 333 7.36 -14.11 12.88
CA ASN A 333 6.37 -13.90 13.93
C ASN A 333 5.14 -14.78 13.71
N PRO A 334 5.27 -16.13 13.74
CA PRO A 334 4.18 -17.06 13.43
C PRO A 334 2.95 -16.88 14.33
N ASP A 335 3.14 -16.40 15.56
CA ASP A 335 2.07 -16.21 16.55
C ASP A 335 1.39 -14.83 16.45
N HIS A 336 1.85 -13.95 15.56
CA HIS A 336 1.27 -12.61 15.46
C HIS A 336 -0.18 -12.69 14.98
N TYR A 337 -1.11 -12.10 15.75
CA TYR A 337 -2.55 -12.29 15.56
C TYR A 337 -3.03 -11.94 14.14
N SER A 338 -2.47 -10.91 13.50
CA SER A 338 -2.81 -10.55 12.12
C SER A 338 -2.48 -11.66 11.12
N ILE A 339 -1.34 -12.34 11.27
CA ILE A 339 -0.91 -13.45 10.39
C ILE A 339 -1.76 -14.70 10.65
N VAL A 340 -2.00 -15.03 11.91
CA VAL A 340 -2.85 -16.17 12.30
C VAL A 340 -4.28 -15.99 11.78
N CYS A 341 -4.88 -14.81 12.01
CA CYS A 341 -6.25 -14.56 11.55
C CYS A 341 -6.33 -14.56 10.01
N ALA A 342 -5.36 -13.97 9.30
CA ALA A 342 -5.35 -13.97 7.84
C ALA A 342 -5.16 -15.38 7.24
N SER A 343 -4.37 -16.23 7.89
CA SER A 343 -4.19 -17.62 7.48
C SER A 343 -5.45 -18.46 7.68
N ASN A 344 -6.29 -18.08 8.66
CA ASN A 344 -7.59 -18.72 8.91
C ASN A 344 -8.76 -18.02 8.20
N HIS A 345 -8.49 -16.97 7.40
CA HIS A 345 -9.52 -16.13 6.79
C HIS A 345 -10.54 -15.56 7.80
N ASP A 346 -10.10 -15.33 9.05
CA ASP A 346 -10.94 -14.92 10.16
C ASP A 346 -10.88 -13.40 10.38
N TYR A 347 -11.55 -12.66 9.50
CA TYR A 347 -11.66 -11.20 9.62
C TYR A 347 -12.40 -10.77 10.89
N LYS A 348 -13.36 -11.56 11.40
CA LYS A 348 -14.18 -11.21 12.56
C LYS A 348 -13.33 -11.17 13.83
N THR A 349 -12.49 -12.17 14.06
CA THR A 349 -11.53 -12.19 15.18
C THR A 349 -10.44 -11.14 15.01
N PHE A 350 -9.92 -10.96 13.79
CA PHE A 350 -8.96 -9.88 13.50
C PHE A 350 -9.53 -8.51 13.89
N PHE A 351 -10.73 -8.19 13.40
CA PHE A 351 -11.43 -6.93 13.69
C PHE A 351 -11.63 -6.72 15.19
N ALA A 352 -12.05 -7.74 15.94
CA ALA A 352 -12.26 -7.62 17.37
C ALA A 352 -10.96 -7.27 18.13
N LYS A 353 -9.85 -7.95 17.79
CA LYS A 353 -8.53 -7.67 18.38
C LYS A 353 -8.03 -6.27 18.02
N GLU A 354 -8.13 -5.90 16.75
CA GLU A 354 -7.70 -4.58 16.27
C GLU A 354 -8.52 -3.45 16.93
N MET A 355 -9.84 -3.61 17.01
CA MET A 355 -10.72 -2.64 17.68
C MET A 355 -10.40 -2.48 19.16
N PHE A 356 -10.00 -3.54 19.86
CA PHE A 356 -9.56 -3.45 21.26
C PHE A 356 -8.29 -2.60 21.40
N ILE A 357 -7.29 -2.87 20.56
CA ILE A 357 -6.01 -2.14 20.55
C ILE A 357 -6.25 -0.67 20.20
N ARG A 358 -6.99 -0.40 19.12
CA ARG A 358 -7.26 0.97 18.65
C ARG A 358 -8.10 1.77 19.65
N LYS A 359 -9.01 1.12 20.39
CA LYS A 359 -9.75 1.79 21.49
C LYS A 359 -8.81 2.24 22.60
N LYS A 360 -7.94 1.34 23.07
CA LYS A 360 -6.98 1.64 24.16
C LYS A 360 -5.99 2.75 23.79
N LEU A 361 -5.53 2.76 22.54
CA LEU A 361 -4.54 3.71 22.05
C LEU A 361 -5.15 4.97 21.39
N ASN A 362 -6.47 5.09 21.44
CA ASN A 362 -7.24 6.19 20.83
C ASN A 362 -6.83 6.43 19.35
N TYR A 363 -7.03 5.41 18.52
CA TYR A 363 -6.84 5.44 17.06
C TYR A 363 -8.18 5.28 16.31
N PRO A 364 -8.25 5.70 15.04
CA PRO A 364 -9.42 5.48 14.18
C PRO A 364 -9.86 4.02 14.17
N PRO A 365 -11.16 3.69 14.31
CA PRO A 365 -12.31 4.58 14.14
C PRO A 365 -12.79 5.31 15.42
N TYR A 366 -12.10 5.21 16.55
CA TYR A 366 -12.55 5.84 17.81
C TYR A 366 -12.26 7.33 17.91
N CYS A 367 -11.40 7.84 17.04
CA CYS A 367 -11.09 9.25 16.87
C CYS A 367 -10.80 9.53 15.39
N PHE A 368 -10.84 10.81 15.03
CA PHE A 368 -10.26 11.34 13.81
C PHE A 368 -8.82 11.78 14.08
N ILE A 369 -8.01 11.75 13.02
CA ILE A 369 -6.64 12.24 13.05
C ILE A 369 -6.48 13.34 12.02
N THR A 370 -5.79 14.41 12.37
CA THR A 370 -5.31 15.41 11.41
C THR A 370 -3.82 15.61 11.60
N LEU A 371 -3.06 15.34 10.54
CA LEU A 371 -1.63 15.53 10.50
C LEU A 371 -1.33 16.90 9.89
N ILE A 372 -0.69 17.77 10.66
CA ILE A 372 -0.21 19.06 10.21
C ILE A 372 1.23 18.88 9.79
N LYS A 373 1.49 19.01 8.50
CA LYS A 373 2.81 18.90 7.87
C LYS A 373 3.41 20.30 7.75
N ILE A 374 4.61 20.46 8.25
CA ILE A 374 5.32 21.74 8.31
C ILE A 374 6.66 21.54 7.62
N SER A 375 6.93 22.32 6.59
CA SER A 375 8.14 22.22 5.77
C SER A 375 8.85 23.55 5.71
N SER A 376 10.16 23.57 5.94
CA SER A 376 11.00 24.78 5.89
C SER A 376 12.36 24.47 5.29
N LYS A 377 12.97 25.42 4.55
CA LYS A 377 14.36 25.28 4.09
C LYS A 377 15.38 25.42 5.23
N ASP A 378 15.02 26.14 6.28
CA ASP A 378 15.84 26.36 7.47
C ASP A 378 15.31 25.49 8.62
N PHE A 379 16.18 24.65 9.17
CA PHE A 379 15.85 23.75 10.27
C PHE A 379 15.45 24.49 11.55
N ASN A 380 16.25 25.48 11.97
CA ASN A 380 16.05 26.22 13.22
C ASN A 380 14.79 27.08 13.16
N TYR A 381 14.57 27.73 12.01
CA TYR A 381 13.34 28.46 11.76
C TYR A 381 12.12 27.51 11.75
N GLY A 382 12.24 26.38 11.05
CA GLY A 382 11.17 25.39 10.91
C GLY A 382 10.72 24.77 12.23
N ILE A 383 11.66 24.34 13.08
CA ILE A 383 11.32 23.80 14.41
C ILE A 383 10.75 24.88 15.34
N GLY A 384 11.23 26.12 15.24
CA GLY A 384 10.70 27.26 16.00
C GLY A 384 9.24 27.54 15.66
N GLU A 385 8.91 27.61 14.38
CA GLU A 385 7.53 27.79 13.93
C GLU A 385 6.65 26.57 14.23
N ALA A 386 7.18 25.34 14.13
CA ALA A 386 6.43 24.14 14.52
C ALA A 386 6.04 24.13 16.00
N LYS A 387 6.90 24.66 16.89
CA LYS A 387 6.56 24.87 18.31
C LYS A 387 5.45 25.89 18.48
N LYS A 388 5.53 27.04 17.81
CA LYS A 388 4.47 28.07 17.83
C LYS A 388 3.13 27.53 17.35
N ILE A 389 3.13 26.75 16.26
CA ILE A 389 1.92 26.10 15.73
C ILE A 389 1.32 25.15 16.77
N SER A 390 2.13 24.29 17.40
CA SER A 390 1.66 23.36 18.44
C SER A 390 1.08 24.10 19.65
N GLU A 391 1.73 25.17 20.12
CA GLU A 391 1.24 25.99 21.23
C GLU A 391 -0.06 26.73 20.89
N PHE A 392 -0.15 27.30 19.68
CA PHE A 392 -1.38 27.92 19.18
C PHE A 392 -2.55 26.93 19.18
N LEU A 393 -2.32 25.71 18.69
CA LEU A 393 -3.35 24.66 18.66
C LEU A 393 -3.77 24.25 20.07
N LYS A 394 -2.83 24.13 21.02
CA LYS A 394 -3.12 23.81 22.43
C LYS A 394 -3.99 24.86 23.11
N ARG A 395 -3.84 26.14 22.75
CA ARG A 395 -4.66 27.24 23.28
C ARG A 395 -6.02 27.35 22.59
N SER A 396 -6.08 27.03 21.30
CA SER A 396 -7.25 27.28 20.45
C SER A 396 -8.26 26.14 20.46
N LEU A 397 -7.78 24.90 20.64
CA LEU A 397 -8.61 23.69 20.60
C LEU A 397 -9.10 23.28 22.00
N SER A 398 -10.09 22.40 22.03
CA SER A 398 -10.60 21.83 23.28
C SER A 398 -9.55 20.97 23.97
N VAL A 399 -9.61 20.90 25.31
CA VAL A 399 -8.79 19.97 26.13
C VAL A 399 -9.04 18.51 25.74
N ALA A 400 -10.19 18.19 25.14
CA ALA A 400 -10.49 16.87 24.61
C ALA A 400 -9.71 16.51 23.33
N THR A 401 -9.10 17.49 22.65
CA THR A 401 -8.27 17.28 21.46
C THR A 401 -6.83 17.03 21.91
N THR A 402 -6.33 15.83 21.66
CA THR A 402 -4.94 15.48 21.96
C THR A 402 -4.02 16.02 20.87
N ILE A 403 -2.97 16.74 21.28
CA ILE A 403 -1.97 17.33 20.38
C ILE A 403 -0.63 16.69 20.69
N LEU A 404 -0.10 15.95 19.71
CA LEU A 404 1.21 15.31 19.79
C LEU A 404 2.22 16.09 18.94
N GLY A 405 3.41 16.31 19.49
CA GLY A 405 4.47 17.07 18.84
C GLY A 405 4.56 18.54 19.29
N PRO A 406 5.35 19.36 18.57
CA PRO A 406 5.90 19.07 17.26
C PRO A 406 6.99 18.00 17.31
N SER A 407 7.05 17.15 16.29
CA SER A 407 8.11 16.18 16.09
C SER A 407 8.72 16.35 14.71
N ILE A 408 9.91 15.77 14.51
CA ILE A 408 10.44 15.56 13.17
C ILE A 408 9.53 14.55 12.46
N ALA A 409 9.30 14.73 11.16
CA ALA A 409 8.58 13.74 10.36
C ALA A 409 9.42 12.46 10.17
N ASN A 410 8.82 11.34 9.77
CA ASN A 410 9.59 10.08 9.54
C ASN A 410 10.78 10.27 8.58
N ILE A 411 10.69 11.24 7.67
CA ILE A 411 11.79 11.68 6.82
C ILE A 411 12.09 13.13 7.16
N LEU A 412 13.24 13.36 7.81
CA LEU A 412 13.64 14.69 8.27
C LEU A 412 13.76 15.69 7.13
N ARG A 413 14.38 15.33 6.00
CA ARG A 413 14.64 16.26 4.91
C ARG A 413 14.09 15.73 3.59
N ILE A 414 13.38 16.54 2.81
CA ILE A 414 12.90 16.17 1.48
C ILE A 414 13.12 17.36 0.56
N ASN A 415 13.88 17.15 -0.52
CA ASN A 415 14.20 18.16 -1.51
C ASN A 415 14.73 19.46 -0.88
N ASN A 416 15.69 19.33 0.04
CA ASN A 416 16.29 20.41 0.84
C ASN A 416 15.33 21.15 1.79
N ASN A 417 14.14 20.60 2.05
CA ASN A 417 13.24 21.11 3.07
C ASN A 417 13.21 20.17 4.27
N TYR A 418 13.38 20.72 5.46
CA TYR A 418 13.18 20.04 6.72
C TYR A 418 11.68 19.91 7.03
N ASN A 419 11.24 18.70 7.34
CA ASN A 419 9.85 18.36 7.59
C ASN A 419 9.62 18.06 9.07
N PHE A 420 8.63 18.75 9.62
CA PHE A 420 8.13 18.62 10.97
C PHE A 420 6.65 18.30 10.92
N GLN A 421 6.12 17.75 12.01
CA GLN A 421 4.72 17.41 12.10
C GLN A 421 4.12 17.65 13.47
N VAL A 422 2.82 17.95 13.47
CA VAL A 422 1.96 17.94 14.66
C VAL A 422 0.77 17.03 14.35
N ILE A 423 0.46 16.12 15.28
CA ILE A 423 -0.66 15.18 15.13
C ILE A 423 -1.78 15.62 16.07
N LEU A 424 -2.96 15.84 15.51
CA LEU A 424 -4.20 16.07 16.24
C LEU A 424 -5.00 14.78 16.31
N LYS A 425 -5.44 14.37 17.51
CA LYS A 425 -6.42 13.29 17.71
C LYS A 425 -7.65 13.85 18.41
N TYR A 426 -8.83 13.68 17.82
CA TYR A 426 -10.08 14.27 18.35
C TYR A 426 -11.30 13.42 17.95
N LYS A 427 -12.42 13.57 18.66
CA LYS A 427 -13.72 12.98 18.25
C LYS A 427 -14.59 14.03 17.56
N LYS A 428 -14.78 15.15 18.22
CA LYS A 428 -15.46 16.35 17.73
C LYS A 428 -14.80 17.54 18.39
N ASP A 429 -14.48 18.56 17.60
CA ASP A 429 -14.01 19.84 18.09
C ASP A 429 -14.54 20.93 17.15
N ASP A 430 -15.51 21.71 17.64
CA ASP A 430 -16.19 22.73 16.85
C ASP A 430 -15.26 23.90 16.49
N LYS A 431 -14.12 24.04 17.21
CA LYS A 431 -13.12 25.08 16.95
C LYS A 431 -12.05 24.64 15.95
N LEU A 432 -12.01 23.36 15.57
CA LEU A 432 -10.95 22.79 14.73
C LEU A 432 -10.78 23.54 13.41
N TYR A 433 -11.82 23.62 12.59
CA TYR A 433 -11.73 24.27 11.28
C TYR A 433 -11.43 25.76 11.40
N LYS A 434 -11.95 26.44 12.44
CA LYS A 434 -11.63 27.84 12.72
C LYS A 434 -10.13 28.01 12.99
N ALA A 435 -9.57 27.23 13.91
CA ALA A 435 -8.15 27.28 14.25
C ALA A 435 -7.24 26.91 13.06
N LEU A 436 -7.60 25.88 12.29
CA LEU A 436 -6.84 25.49 11.09
C LEU A 436 -6.89 26.57 9.99
N ASN A 437 -8.03 27.22 9.80
CA ASN A 437 -8.15 28.34 8.86
C ASN A 437 -7.35 29.57 9.32
N GLU A 438 -7.33 29.86 10.63
CA GLU A 438 -6.49 30.92 11.18
C GLU A 438 -5.00 30.63 10.93
N LEU A 439 -4.54 29.38 11.15
CA LEU A 439 -3.18 28.98 10.81
C LEU A 439 -2.87 29.14 9.32
N LEU A 440 -3.79 28.77 8.42
CA LEU A 440 -3.58 28.96 6.99
C LEU A 440 -3.37 30.43 6.67
N LYS A 441 -4.19 31.33 7.24
CA LYS A 441 -4.05 32.79 7.04
C LYS A 441 -2.75 33.34 7.60
N ILE A 442 -2.31 32.88 8.78
CA ILE A 442 -1.06 33.34 9.42
C ILE A 442 0.16 33.00 8.53
N TYR A 443 0.15 31.83 7.90
CA TYR A 443 1.26 31.34 7.08
C TYR A 443 1.03 31.52 5.57
N GLU A 444 -0.08 32.15 5.17
CA GLU A 444 -0.38 32.46 3.78
C GLU A 444 0.68 33.40 3.21
N GLY A 445 1.22 33.09 2.03
CA GLY A 445 2.28 33.89 1.39
C GLY A 445 3.66 33.80 2.05
N ASN A 446 3.83 33.03 3.14
CA ASN A 446 5.15 32.85 3.75
C ASN A 446 6.04 31.96 2.85
N SER A 447 7.15 32.52 2.37
CA SER A 447 8.08 31.81 1.47
C SER A 447 9.06 30.89 2.20
N LYS A 448 9.22 31.05 3.53
CA LYS A 448 10.16 30.29 4.34
C LYS A 448 9.55 29.03 4.93
N ILE A 449 8.23 29.01 5.13
CA ILE A 449 7.52 27.87 5.71
C ILE A 449 6.28 27.52 4.92
N LYS A 450 6.06 26.23 4.75
CA LYS A 450 4.86 25.67 4.12
C LYS A 450 4.13 24.82 5.15
N VAL A 451 2.86 25.15 5.38
CA VAL A 451 1.98 24.40 6.27
C VAL A 451 0.90 23.72 5.43
N GLU A 452 0.74 22.43 5.61
CA GLU A 452 -0.30 21.64 4.94
C GLU A 452 -1.02 20.76 5.94
N PHE A 453 -2.29 20.46 5.66
CA PHE A 453 -3.09 19.56 6.48
C PHE A 453 -3.38 18.26 5.73
N ASP A 454 -3.38 17.15 6.47
CA ASP A 454 -3.80 15.84 5.98
C ASP A 454 -4.81 15.26 6.96
N PHE A 455 -6.09 15.34 6.58
CA PHE A 455 -7.21 14.82 7.36
C PHE A 455 -7.32 13.31 7.17
N ASN A 456 -7.44 12.56 8.26
CA ASN A 456 -7.47 11.09 8.28
C ASN A 456 -6.34 10.50 7.41
N PRO A 457 -5.07 10.79 7.77
CA PRO A 457 -3.93 10.31 7.00
C PRO A 457 -3.86 8.79 7.06
N ILE A 458 -3.42 8.18 5.96
CA ILE A 458 -3.15 6.74 5.90
C ILE A 458 -1.79 6.39 6.52
N ASN A 459 -0.84 7.34 6.47
CA ASN A 459 0.50 7.22 7.06
C ASN A 459 0.73 8.40 8.02
N LEU A 460 1.21 8.09 9.23
CA LEU A 460 1.61 9.07 10.25
C LEU A 460 3.10 9.34 10.25
#